data_AF-A0A5E4UA47-F1
#
_entry.id   AF-A0A5E4UA47-F1
#
_cell.length_a   1.000
_cell.length_b   1.000
_cell.length_c   1.000
_cell.angle_alpha   90.00
_cell.angle_beta   90.00
_cell.angle_gamma   90.00
#
_symmetry.space_group_name_H-M   'P 1'
#
loop_
_entity.id
_entity.type
_entity.pdbx_description
1 polymer ?
#
loop_
_entity_poly.entity_id
_entity_poly.type
_entity_poly.pdbx_seq_one_letter_code
_entity_poly.pdbx_strand_id
1 'polypeptide(L)'
;MINRRPPRDSNAPPPPPGDEAVSVKRSRKPVLSLKARALSYLARREYSRTELRRKLVPFADAEDPEALDRVLDALEQERWLSNERFAESVVNRRASRLGTTRIVNELKQHQVDAETVAALTEQLRGTELARARVVWQKKFGEVATTPEAQAKQMRFLASRGFSRTVISKIVRGADEFSDDF
;
A
#
# COMPACT_ATOMS: atom_id res chain seq x y z
N MET A 1 30.23 56.33 -53.68
CA MET A 1 31.71 56.31 -53.71
C MET A 1 32.20 55.15 -52.85
N ILE A 2 33.06 54.32 -53.44
CA ILE A 2 33.61 53.07 -52.93
C ILE A 2 34.67 53.38 -51.88
N ASN A 3 34.62 52.76 -50.69
CA ASN A 3 35.79 52.65 -49.82
C ASN A 3 36.12 51.20 -49.50
N ARG A 4 37.39 50.89 -49.75
CA ARG A 4 37.99 49.58 -50.01
C ARG A 4 38.23 48.80 -48.72
N ARG A 5 37.97 47.49 -48.76
CA ARG A 5 38.49 46.51 -47.79
C ARG A 5 40.03 46.47 -47.86
N PRO A 6 40.74 46.33 -46.73
CA PRO A 6 42.18 46.10 -46.73
C PRO A 6 42.52 44.68 -47.23
N PRO A 7 43.75 44.45 -47.75
CA PRO A 7 44.16 43.19 -48.35
C PRO A 7 44.31 42.06 -47.31
N ARG A 8 44.05 40.84 -47.76
CA ARG A 8 44.02 39.59 -47.00
C ARG A 8 45.45 39.04 -46.90
N ASP A 9 46.02 38.96 -45.71
CA ASP A 9 47.31 38.29 -45.48
C ASP A 9 47.22 36.82 -45.90
N SER A 10 48.15 36.38 -46.75
CA SER A 10 48.17 35.07 -47.41
C SER A 10 48.90 33.99 -46.59
N ASN A 11 49.06 34.16 -45.28
CA ASN A 11 49.80 33.20 -44.44
C ASN A 11 49.18 32.97 -43.06
N ALA A 12 47.85 32.76 -43.02
CA ALA A 12 47.18 32.24 -41.82
C ALA A 12 47.21 30.69 -41.84
N PRO A 13 47.61 30.02 -40.74
CA PRO A 13 47.59 28.56 -40.67
C PRO A 13 46.14 28.04 -40.78
N PRO A 14 45.92 26.85 -41.39
CA PRO A 14 44.59 26.28 -41.48
C PRO A 14 44.03 26.01 -40.08
N PRO A 15 42.71 26.22 -39.86
CA PRO A 15 42.10 25.86 -38.59
C PRO A 15 42.26 24.35 -38.32
N PRO A 16 42.46 23.94 -37.05
CA PRO A 16 42.66 22.54 -36.72
C PRO A 16 41.46 21.69 -37.17
N PRO A 17 41.69 20.47 -37.70
CA PRO A 17 40.62 19.63 -38.20
C PRO A 17 39.76 19.10 -37.05
N GLY A 18 38.47 19.44 -37.12
CA GLY A 18 37.35 18.58 -36.72
C GLY A 18 37.20 18.26 -35.24
N ASP A 19 36.18 18.86 -34.62
CA ASP A 19 35.41 18.22 -33.56
C ASP A 19 34.94 16.83 -34.03
N GLU A 20 35.72 15.79 -33.78
CA GLU A 20 35.14 14.47 -33.54
C GLU A 20 34.39 14.57 -32.22
N ALA A 21 33.11 14.93 -32.33
CA ALA A 21 32.16 14.85 -31.24
C ALA A 21 32.15 13.40 -30.74
N VAL A 22 32.95 13.15 -29.70
CA VAL A 22 32.87 11.95 -28.87
C VAL A 22 31.44 11.90 -28.38
N SER A 23 30.64 11.03 -29.00
CA SER A 23 29.28 10.76 -28.56
C SER A 23 29.38 10.07 -27.21
N VAL A 24 29.47 10.87 -26.15
CA VAL A 24 29.36 10.42 -24.77
C VAL A 24 27.96 9.85 -24.65
N LYS A 25 27.85 8.52 -24.84
CA LYS A 25 26.65 7.75 -24.51
C LYS A 25 26.27 8.14 -23.09
N ARG A 26 25.26 9.00 -22.95
CA ARG A 26 24.71 9.37 -21.64
C ARG A 26 24.43 8.06 -20.92
N SER A 27 25.17 7.78 -19.85
CA SER A 27 24.99 6.61 -19.02
C SER A 27 23.56 6.66 -18.48
N ARG A 28 22.63 6.02 -19.19
CA ARG A 28 21.26 5.86 -18.74
C ARG A 28 21.38 5.06 -17.46
N LYS A 29 21.03 5.67 -16.31
CA LYS A 29 20.96 4.96 -15.03
C LYS A 29 20.26 3.63 -15.28
N PRO A 30 20.82 2.49 -14.82
CA PRO A 30 20.24 1.19 -15.14
C PRO A 30 18.79 1.18 -14.65
N VAL A 31 17.87 1.00 -15.60
CA VAL A 31 16.46 0.84 -15.29
C VAL A 31 16.37 -0.45 -14.47
N LEU A 32 15.95 -0.34 -13.21
CA LEU A 32 15.83 -1.51 -12.32
C LEU A 32 15.01 -2.61 -13.02
N SER A 33 15.36 -3.87 -12.81
CA SER A 33 14.53 -4.99 -13.26
C SER A 33 13.22 -5.06 -12.46
N LEU A 34 12.21 -5.77 -12.97
CA LEU A 34 10.97 -6.04 -12.21
C LEU A 34 11.27 -6.70 -10.86
N LYS A 35 12.18 -7.70 -10.83
CA LYS A 35 12.62 -8.35 -9.58
C LYS A 35 13.26 -7.35 -8.60
N ALA A 36 14.18 -6.49 -9.06
CA ALA A 36 14.82 -5.49 -8.20
C ALA A 36 13.83 -4.46 -7.63
N ARG A 37 12.83 -4.04 -8.43
CA ARG A 37 11.75 -3.18 -7.94
C ARG A 37 10.88 -3.90 -6.92
N ALA A 38 10.51 -5.15 -7.18
CA ALA A 38 9.70 -5.96 -6.30
C ALA A 38 10.36 -6.13 -4.92
N LEU A 39 11.65 -6.52 -4.90
CA LEU A 39 12.44 -6.63 -3.67
C LEU A 39 12.54 -5.29 -2.93
N SER A 40 12.66 -4.17 -3.64
CA SER A 40 12.65 -2.84 -3.01
C SER A 40 11.32 -2.54 -2.30
N TYR A 41 10.18 -3.00 -2.83
CA TYR A 41 8.90 -2.90 -2.13
C TYR A 41 8.88 -3.81 -0.91
N LEU A 42 9.16 -5.10 -1.10
CA LEU A 42 9.11 -6.13 -0.05
C LEU A 42 10.06 -5.83 1.12
N ALA A 43 11.18 -5.17 0.88
CA ALA A 43 12.10 -4.71 1.94
C ALA A 43 11.48 -3.69 2.91
N ARG A 44 10.36 -3.03 2.55
CA ARG A 44 9.72 -2.01 3.39
C ARG A 44 8.60 -2.55 4.26
N ARG A 45 7.85 -3.54 3.76
CA ARG A 45 6.74 -4.23 4.45
C ARG A 45 6.24 -5.40 3.63
N GLU A 46 5.32 -6.18 4.21
CA GLU A 46 4.53 -7.16 3.48
C GLU A 46 3.58 -6.50 2.46
N TYR A 47 3.49 -7.11 1.29
CA TYR A 47 2.57 -6.78 0.21
C TYR A 47 1.80 -8.04 -0.20
N SER A 48 0.52 -7.92 -0.53
CA SER A 48 -0.19 -8.99 -1.24
C SER A 48 0.34 -9.12 -2.66
N ARG A 49 0.15 -10.28 -3.30
CA ARG A 49 0.42 -10.47 -4.73
C ARG A 49 -0.29 -9.41 -5.58
N THR A 50 -1.58 -9.15 -5.32
CA THR A 50 -2.37 -8.17 -6.09
C THR A 50 -1.84 -6.75 -5.94
N GLU A 51 -1.45 -6.34 -4.73
CA GLU A 51 -0.86 -5.02 -4.48
C GLU A 51 0.47 -4.86 -5.21
N LEU A 52 1.34 -5.86 -5.09
CA LEU A 52 2.66 -5.83 -5.72
C LEU A 52 2.53 -5.82 -7.25
N ARG A 53 1.61 -6.63 -7.81
CA ARG A 53 1.27 -6.60 -9.24
C ARG A 53 0.87 -5.20 -9.67
N ARG A 54 -0.12 -4.57 -9.00
CA ARG A 54 -0.57 -3.19 -9.32
C ARG A 54 0.59 -2.18 -9.29
N LYS A 55 1.56 -2.34 -8.38
CA LYS A 55 2.75 -1.47 -8.30
C LYS A 55 3.75 -1.70 -9.44
N LEU A 56 3.81 -2.92 -9.97
CA LEU A 56 4.79 -3.31 -10.98
C LEU A 56 4.26 -3.18 -12.42
N VAL A 57 2.94 -3.21 -12.63
CA VAL A 57 2.30 -3.04 -13.95
C VAL A 57 2.86 -1.86 -14.76
N PRO A 58 3.09 -0.65 -14.21
CA PRO A 58 3.64 0.47 -14.98
C PRO A 58 5.06 0.23 -15.53
N PHE A 59 5.75 -0.82 -15.09
CA PHE A 59 7.10 -1.18 -15.51
C PHE A 59 7.16 -2.52 -16.24
N ALA A 60 6.02 -3.17 -16.45
CA ALA A 60 5.94 -4.41 -17.21
C ALA A 60 6.20 -4.12 -18.69
N ASP A 61 6.84 -5.08 -19.36
CA ASP A 61 7.05 -4.99 -20.80
C ASP A 61 5.73 -5.26 -21.52
N ALA A 62 5.40 -4.42 -22.50
CA ALA A 62 4.21 -4.62 -23.33
C ALA A 62 4.40 -5.78 -24.30
N GLU A 63 5.63 -6.11 -24.66
CA GLU A 63 5.98 -7.22 -25.56
C GLU A 63 6.04 -8.57 -24.83
N ASP A 64 6.16 -8.56 -23.50
CA ASP A 64 6.14 -9.75 -22.66
C ASP A 64 5.20 -9.58 -21.45
N PRO A 65 3.87 -9.69 -21.66
CA PRO A 65 2.88 -9.51 -20.61
C PRO A 65 3.01 -10.51 -19.45
N GLU A 66 3.62 -11.67 -19.71
CA GLU A 66 3.81 -12.75 -18.73
C GLU A 66 5.04 -12.56 -17.84
N ALA A 67 6.00 -11.71 -18.23
CA ALA A 67 7.20 -11.44 -17.44
C ALA A 67 6.90 -11.05 -15.99
N LEU A 68 5.84 -10.26 -15.79
CA LEU A 68 5.41 -9.85 -14.46
C LEU A 68 4.93 -11.04 -13.62
N ASP A 69 4.09 -11.91 -14.20
CA ASP A 69 3.55 -13.07 -13.48
C ASP A 69 4.66 -14.06 -13.13
N ARG A 70 5.61 -14.31 -14.04
CA ARG A 70 6.80 -15.15 -13.75
C ARG A 70 7.64 -14.59 -12.59
N VAL A 71 7.81 -13.27 -12.52
CA VAL A 71 8.53 -12.64 -11.39
C VAL A 71 7.76 -12.80 -10.07
N LEU A 72 6.43 -12.62 -10.09
CA LEU A 72 5.61 -12.79 -8.89
C LEU A 72 5.62 -14.25 -8.41
N ASP A 73 5.51 -15.20 -9.33
CA ASP A 73 5.58 -16.65 -9.04
C ASP A 73 6.93 -17.03 -8.42
N ALA A 74 8.04 -16.55 -8.99
CA ALA A 74 9.36 -16.79 -8.44
C ALA A 74 9.50 -16.22 -7.01
N LEU A 75 8.94 -15.04 -6.75
CA LEU A 75 8.98 -14.43 -5.41
C LEU A 75 8.12 -15.19 -4.39
N GLU A 76 7.02 -15.81 -4.81
CA GLU A 76 6.21 -16.68 -3.95
C GLU A 76 6.91 -18.00 -3.67
N GLN A 77 7.51 -18.63 -4.70
CA GLN A 77 8.29 -19.85 -4.57
C GLN A 77 9.50 -19.66 -3.65
N GLU A 78 10.21 -18.54 -3.79
CA GLU A 78 11.32 -18.14 -2.92
C GLU A 78 10.84 -17.62 -1.55
N ARG A 79 9.52 -17.61 -1.27
CA ARG A 79 8.87 -17.13 -0.03
C ARG A 79 9.11 -15.66 0.32
N TRP A 80 9.59 -14.83 -0.62
CA TRP A 80 9.67 -13.37 -0.44
C TRP A 80 8.28 -12.71 -0.44
N LEU A 81 7.34 -13.26 -1.21
CA LEU A 81 5.95 -12.81 -1.29
C LEU A 81 5.04 -13.84 -0.61
N SER A 82 4.13 -13.39 0.26
CA SER A 82 3.16 -14.26 0.92
C SER A 82 1.88 -13.48 1.26
N ASN A 83 0.74 -13.94 0.74
CA ASN A 83 -0.56 -13.36 1.07
C ASN A 83 -0.96 -13.60 2.54
N GLU A 84 -0.52 -14.71 3.14
CA GLU A 84 -0.74 -15.02 4.56
C GLU A 84 -0.03 -14.02 5.46
N ARG A 85 1.29 -13.82 5.27
CA ARG A 85 2.06 -12.80 6.02
C ARG A 85 1.53 -11.38 5.79
N PHE A 86 1.10 -11.08 4.56
CA PHE A 86 0.41 -9.83 4.28
C PHE A 86 -0.86 -9.67 5.11
N ALA A 87 -1.69 -10.72 5.20
CA ALA A 87 -2.95 -10.68 5.93
C ALA A 87 -2.72 -10.45 7.43
N GLU A 88 -1.78 -11.18 8.03
CA GLU A 88 -1.35 -10.97 9.42
C GLU A 88 -0.84 -9.54 9.67
N SER A 89 -0.01 -9.02 8.76
CA SER A 89 0.49 -7.65 8.83
C SER A 89 -0.64 -6.61 8.79
N VAL A 90 -1.67 -6.84 7.96
CA VAL A 90 -2.85 -5.96 7.90
C VAL A 90 -3.61 -6.00 9.23
N VAL A 91 -3.86 -7.18 9.77
CA VAL A 91 -4.52 -7.36 11.08
C VAL A 91 -3.75 -6.62 12.17
N ASN A 92 -2.46 -6.88 12.31
CA ASN A 92 -1.60 -6.27 13.33
C ASN A 92 -1.61 -4.73 13.28
N ARG A 93 -1.56 -4.16 12.07
CA ARG A 93 -1.53 -2.68 11.92
C ARG A 93 -2.89 -2.02 12.10
N ARG A 94 -4.00 -2.72 11.84
CA ARG A 94 -5.34 -2.11 11.73
C ARG A 94 -6.34 -2.52 12.82
N ALA A 95 -6.20 -3.70 13.43
CA ALA A 95 -7.18 -4.24 14.39
C ALA A 95 -7.46 -3.30 15.57
N SER A 96 -6.46 -2.55 16.02
CA SER A 96 -6.61 -1.57 17.11
C SER A 96 -7.51 -0.36 16.77
N ARG A 97 -7.86 -0.16 15.50
CA ARG A 97 -8.56 1.05 15.02
C ARG A 97 -9.79 0.75 14.17
N LEU A 98 -9.84 -0.44 13.57
CA LEU A 98 -10.89 -0.86 12.63
C LEU A 98 -11.54 -2.15 13.11
N GLY A 99 -12.84 -2.27 12.83
CA GLY A 99 -13.59 -3.48 13.08
C GLY A 99 -13.38 -4.55 12.01
N THR A 100 -13.87 -5.74 12.31
CA THR A 100 -13.63 -6.96 11.53
C THR A 100 -14.07 -6.80 10.08
N THR A 101 -15.23 -6.21 9.84
CA THR A 101 -15.78 -6.04 8.49
C THR A 101 -14.83 -5.26 7.57
N ARG A 102 -14.19 -4.20 8.07
CA ARG A 102 -13.26 -3.40 7.26
C ARG A 102 -11.99 -4.16 6.94
N ILE A 103 -11.45 -4.88 7.92
CA ILE A 103 -10.22 -5.66 7.74
C ILE A 103 -10.47 -6.81 6.76
N VAL A 104 -11.54 -7.58 6.95
CA VAL A 104 -11.91 -8.69 6.07
C VAL A 104 -12.15 -8.22 4.63
N ASN A 105 -12.81 -7.08 4.44
CA ASN A 105 -13.02 -6.53 3.10
C ASN A 105 -11.69 -6.15 2.43
N GLU A 106 -10.73 -5.59 3.16
CA GLU A 106 -9.38 -5.33 2.65
C GLU A 106 -8.69 -6.64 2.24
N LEU A 107 -8.69 -7.67 3.10
CA LEU A 107 -8.08 -8.96 2.77
C LEU A 107 -8.68 -9.58 1.49
N LYS A 108 -10.01 -9.53 1.34
CA LYS A 108 -10.70 -10.01 0.13
C LYS A 108 -10.34 -9.22 -1.13
N GLN A 109 -10.22 -7.88 -1.04
CA GLN A 109 -9.79 -7.03 -2.15
C GLN A 109 -8.35 -7.30 -2.60
N HIS A 110 -7.55 -7.88 -1.70
CA HIS A 110 -6.19 -8.32 -1.92
C HIS A 110 -6.08 -9.80 -2.27
N GLN A 111 -7.22 -10.47 -2.52
CA GLN A 111 -7.29 -11.87 -2.96
C GLN A 111 -6.55 -12.84 -2.01
N VAL A 112 -6.60 -12.55 -0.70
CA VAL A 112 -6.20 -13.53 0.32
C VAL A 112 -7.18 -14.69 0.26
N ASP A 113 -6.67 -15.92 0.41
CA ASP A 113 -7.47 -17.14 0.30
C ASP A 113 -8.57 -17.21 1.37
N ALA A 114 -9.62 -17.97 1.06
CA ALA A 114 -10.82 -18.01 1.89
C ALA A 114 -10.58 -18.63 3.27
N GLU A 115 -9.63 -19.57 3.39
CA GLU A 115 -9.31 -20.26 4.63
C GLU A 115 -8.60 -19.31 5.60
N THR A 116 -7.55 -18.62 5.14
CA THR A 116 -6.85 -17.58 5.90
C THR A 116 -7.81 -16.47 6.32
N VAL A 117 -8.68 -16.01 5.40
CA VAL A 117 -9.68 -14.99 5.72
C VAL A 117 -10.66 -15.48 6.80
N ALA A 118 -11.11 -16.74 6.73
CA ALA A 118 -12.01 -17.32 7.72
C ALA A 118 -11.35 -17.41 9.11
N ALA A 119 -10.13 -17.93 9.18
CA ALA A 119 -9.36 -18.06 10.42
C ALA A 119 -9.15 -16.68 11.09
N LEU A 120 -8.67 -15.69 10.32
CA LEU A 120 -8.47 -14.33 10.83
C LEU A 120 -9.78 -13.64 11.21
N THR A 121 -10.88 -13.92 10.51
CA THR A 121 -12.20 -13.38 10.87
C THR A 121 -12.63 -13.86 12.25
N GLU A 122 -12.43 -15.13 12.56
CA GLU A 122 -12.80 -15.70 13.85
C GLU A 122 -11.98 -15.08 14.99
N GLN A 123 -10.66 -15.01 14.81
CA GLN A 123 -9.76 -14.33 15.75
C GLN A 123 -10.16 -12.86 15.99
N LEU A 124 -10.50 -12.13 14.92
CA LEU A 124 -10.91 -10.73 15.00
C LEU A 124 -12.23 -10.54 15.73
N ARG A 125 -13.19 -11.46 15.58
CA ARG A 125 -14.48 -11.43 16.28
C ARG A 125 -14.31 -11.63 17.78
N GLY A 126 -13.46 -12.57 18.18
CA GLY A 126 -13.21 -12.88 19.60
C GLY A 126 -12.76 -11.67 20.42
N THR A 127 -12.05 -10.72 19.81
CA THR A 127 -11.57 -9.51 20.49
C THR A 127 -12.24 -8.21 20.01
N GLU A 128 -13.27 -8.30 19.15
CA GLU A 128 -13.85 -7.11 18.49
C GLU A 128 -14.47 -6.12 19.48
N LEU A 129 -15.17 -6.62 20.49
CA LEU A 129 -15.85 -5.80 21.50
C LEU A 129 -14.85 -4.93 22.29
N ALA A 130 -13.81 -5.57 22.83
CA ALA A 130 -12.75 -4.88 23.57
C ALA A 130 -12.06 -3.81 22.71
N ARG A 131 -11.72 -4.12 21.45
CA ARG A 131 -11.10 -3.14 20.54
C ARG A 131 -12.05 -1.98 20.22
N ALA A 132 -13.34 -2.27 20.01
CA ALA A 132 -14.34 -1.25 19.76
C ALA A 132 -14.52 -0.32 20.96
N ARG A 133 -14.53 -0.86 22.20
CA ARG A 133 -14.61 -0.09 23.45
C ARG A 133 -13.47 0.90 23.56
N VAL A 134 -12.22 0.47 23.32
CA VAL A 134 -11.04 1.36 23.33
C VAL A 134 -11.17 2.48 22.29
N VAL A 135 -11.62 2.17 21.07
CA VAL A 135 -11.80 3.16 20.00
C VAL A 135 -12.92 4.16 20.34
N TRP A 136 -14.01 3.68 20.93
CA TRP A 136 -15.14 4.48 21.37
C TRP A 136 -14.75 5.40 22.54
N GLN A 137 -14.10 4.86 23.57
CA GLN A 137 -13.71 5.59 24.78
C GLN A 137 -12.77 6.75 24.47
N LYS A 138 -11.80 6.54 23.55
CA LYS A 138 -10.91 7.61 23.07
C LYS A 138 -11.62 8.80 22.43
N LYS A 139 -12.86 8.61 21.94
CA LYS A 139 -13.61 9.65 21.22
C LYS A 139 -14.77 10.23 22.03
N PHE A 140 -15.48 9.38 22.77
CA PHE A 140 -16.73 9.75 23.44
C PHE A 140 -16.66 9.62 24.95
N GLY A 141 -15.90 8.67 25.49
CA GLY A 141 -15.76 8.42 26.93
C GLY A 141 -16.98 7.78 27.58
N GLU A 142 -18.18 8.27 27.29
CA GLU A 142 -19.42 7.91 27.97
C GLU A 142 -20.56 7.65 26.97
N VAL A 143 -21.54 6.86 27.41
CA VAL A 143 -22.74 6.55 26.62
C VAL A 143 -23.62 7.79 26.53
N ALA A 144 -24.02 8.13 25.30
CA ALA A 144 -24.88 9.27 25.05
C ALA A 144 -26.30 9.05 25.62
N THR A 145 -26.87 10.10 26.20
CA THR A 145 -28.22 10.08 26.80
C THR A 145 -29.33 10.47 25.81
N THR A 146 -29.01 11.17 24.72
CA THR A 146 -29.98 11.56 23.69
C THR A 146 -29.95 10.62 22.48
N PRO A 147 -31.09 10.36 21.81
CA PRO A 147 -31.14 9.53 20.61
C PRO A 147 -30.20 10.00 19.49
N GLU A 148 -30.09 11.31 19.29
CA GLU A 148 -29.25 11.91 18.24
C GLU A 148 -27.76 11.65 18.51
N ALA A 149 -27.34 11.79 19.77
CA ALA A 149 -25.95 11.56 20.18
C ALA A 149 -25.62 10.06 20.18
N GLN A 150 -26.54 9.17 20.57
CA GLN A 150 -26.36 7.72 20.43
C GLN A 150 -26.18 7.34 18.95
N ALA A 151 -27.02 7.87 18.06
CA ALA A 151 -26.90 7.62 16.63
C ALA A 151 -25.54 8.11 16.07
N LYS A 152 -24.98 9.19 16.61
CA LYS A 152 -23.61 9.66 16.28
C LYS A 152 -22.53 8.67 16.72
N GLN A 153 -22.64 8.10 17.92
CA GLN A 153 -21.71 7.06 18.41
C GLN A 153 -21.80 5.79 17.56
N MET A 154 -23.02 5.34 17.26
CA MET A 154 -23.27 4.18 16.39
C MET A 154 -22.67 4.39 14.98
N ARG A 155 -22.94 5.53 14.34
CA ARG A 155 -22.38 5.85 13.02
C ARG A 155 -20.86 5.89 13.04
N PHE A 156 -20.25 6.41 14.10
CA PHE A 156 -18.79 6.43 14.23
C PHE A 156 -18.20 5.01 14.21
N LEU A 157 -18.71 4.10 15.05
CA LEU A 157 -18.21 2.73 15.11
C LEU A 157 -18.54 1.95 13.82
N ALA A 158 -19.74 2.12 13.27
CA ALA A 158 -20.12 1.52 11.98
C ALA A 158 -19.19 1.98 10.85
N SER A 159 -18.85 3.29 10.82
CA SER A 159 -17.90 3.85 9.86
C SER A 159 -16.48 3.33 10.03
N ARG A 160 -16.17 2.62 11.12
CA ARG A 160 -14.89 1.93 11.34
C ARG A 160 -14.98 0.42 11.11
N GLY A 161 -16.16 -0.09 10.77
CA GLY A 161 -16.38 -1.48 10.39
C GLY A 161 -16.66 -2.43 11.55
N PHE A 162 -16.98 -1.91 12.74
CA PHE A 162 -17.41 -2.75 13.87
C PHE A 162 -18.80 -3.33 13.61
N SER A 163 -19.05 -4.56 14.07
CA SER A 163 -20.32 -5.24 13.88
C SER A 163 -21.48 -4.54 14.61
N ARG A 164 -22.69 -4.66 14.07
CA ARG A 164 -23.90 -4.10 14.71
C ARG A 164 -24.10 -4.62 16.13
N THR A 165 -23.80 -5.90 16.36
CA THR A 165 -23.88 -6.53 17.68
C THR A 165 -22.94 -5.86 18.67
N VAL A 166 -21.67 -5.65 18.31
CA VAL A 166 -20.69 -4.95 19.16
C VAL A 166 -21.10 -3.50 19.41
N ILE A 167 -21.54 -2.78 18.37
CA ILE A 167 -22.00 -1.40 18.49
C ILE A 167 -23.17 -1.29 19.48
N SER A 168 -24.14 -2.22 19.37
CA SER A 168 -25.30 -2.23 20.26
C SER A 168 -24.92 -2.54 21.71
N LYS A 169 -23.89 -3.35 21.97
CA LYS A 169 -23.42 -3.62 23.34
C LYS A 169 -22.85 -2.36 23.99
N ILE A 170 -21.99 -1.64 23.26
CA ILE A 170 -21.36 -0.41 23.75
C ILE A 170 -22.39 0.70 23.99
N VAL A 171 -23.26 0.98 23.02
CA VAL A 171 -24.20 2.12 23.10
C VAL A 171 -25.34 1.87 24.09
N ARG A 172 -25.60 0.62 24.48
CA ARG A 172 -26.59 0.28 25.52
C ARG A 172 -26.01 0.21 26.93
N GLY A 173 -24.69 0.38 27.10
CA GLY A 173 -24.02 0.14 28.39
C GLY A 173 -24.04 -1.33 28.82
N ALA A 174 -24.45 -2.27 27.94
CA ALA A 174 -24.53 -3.70 28.25
C ALA A 174 -23.14 -4.37 28.42
N ASP A 175 -22.08 -3.59 28.24
CA ASP A 175 -20.68 -3.96 28.36
C ASP A 175 -20.12 -3.68 29.78
N GLU A 176 -20.83 -2.88 30.59
CA GLU A 176 -20.48 -2.60 31.99
C GLU A 176 -20.86 -3.77 32.93
N PHE A 177 -21.76 -4.66 32.49
CA PHE A 177 -22.26 -5.77 33.29
C PHE A 177 -21.48 -7.08 33.12
N SER A 178 -20.35 -7.07 32.41
CA SER A 178 -19.60 -8.31 32.10
C SER A 178 -18.22 -8.42 32.75
N ASP A 179 -17.82 -7.47 33.60
CA ASP A 179 -16.50 -7.46 34.27
C ASP A 179 -16.57 -7.77 35.79
N ASP A 180 -17.69 -8.31 36.29
CA ASP A 180 -17.84 -8.82 37.67
C ASP A 180 -18.18 -10.33 37.66
N PHE A 181 -17.25 -11.21 37.26
CA PHE A 181 -17.22 -12.64 37.67
C PHE A 181 -15.83 -13.25 37.45
#